data_AF-A0A2W6E2J7-F1
#
_entry.id   AF-A0A2W6E2J7-F1
#
_cell.length_a   1.000
_cell.length_b   1.000
_cell.length_c   1.000
_cell.angle_alpha   90.00
_cell.angle_beta   90.00
_cell.angle_gamma   90.00
#
_symmetry.space_group_name_H-M   'P 1'
#
loop_
_entity.id
_entity.type
_entity.pdbx_description
1 polymer ?
#
loop_
_entity_poly.entity_id
_entity_poly.type
_entity_poly.pdbx_seq_one_letter_code
_entity_poly.pdbx_strand_id
1 'polypeptide(L)' 'MSALPEGLPLPFEVVTETEVDSRGRVSLGRAGAEPGGRYRVARNIDGVLLLTPVVSIPERELIVWEKPALAERIR' A
#
# COMPACT_ATOMS: atom_id res chain seq x y z
N MET A 1 -5.31 -13.68 23.00
CA MET A 1 -4.08 -13.34 22.24
C MET A 1 -4.47 -13.24 20.78
N SER A 2 -4.79 -12.04 20.29
CA SER A 2 -5.05 -11.83 18.86
C SER A 2 -3.71 -11.90 18.15
N ALA A 3 -3.52 -12.95 17.35
CA ALA A 3 -2.40 -13.01 16.44
C ALA A 3 -2.69 -11.97 15.35
N LEU A 4 -1.83 -10.96 15.27
CA LEU A 4 -1.77 -10.08 14.10
C LEU A 4 -1.71 -10.96 12.85
N PRO A 5 -2.38 -10.59 11.75
CA PRO A 5 -2.36 -11.38 10.52
C PRO A 5 -0.90 -11.64 10.12
N GLU A 6 -0.56 -12.92 9.98
CA GLU A 6 0.80 -13.38 9.66
C GLU A 6 1.34 -12.64 8.43
N GLY A 7 2.50 -11.99 8.58
CA GLY A 7 3.28 -11.49 7.44
C GLY A 7 3.56 -9.99 7.39
N LEU A 8 3.12 -9.16 8.34
CA LEU A 8 3.58 -7.78 8.44
C LEU A 8 4.76 -7.69 9.42
N PRO A 9 5.96 -7.24 8.99
CA PRO A 9 7.05 -7.04 9.93
C PRO A 9 6.69 -5.89 10.86
N LEU A 10 6.63 -6.18 12.17
CA LEU A 10 6.53 -5.16 13.21
C LEU A 10 7.92 -4.60 13.56
N PRO A 11 7.97 -3.34 14.04
CA PRO A 11 6.85 -2.57 14.59
C PRO A 11 6.32 -1.45 13.69
N PHE A 12 4.99 -1.28 13.65
CA PHE A 12 4.35 -0.05 13.15
C PHE A 12 4.55 1.08 14.16
N GLU A 13 4.90 2.26 13.67
CA GLU A 13 4.93 3.49 14.46
C GLU A 13 3.59 4.23 14.32
N VAL A 14 3.07 4.77 15.43
CA VAL A 14 1.92 5.68 15.38
C VAL A 14 2.41 7.03 14.86
N VAL A 15 2.30 7.22 13.56
CA VAL A 15 2.75 8.46 12.93
C VAL A 15 1.71 9.57 13.13
N THR A 16 0.40 9.35 13.05
CA THR A 16 -0.57 10.44 13.30
C THR A 16 -1.94 9.88 13.67
N GLU A 17 -2.76 10.70 14.32
CA GLU A 17 -4.20 10.51 14.38
C GLU A 17 -4.87 11.43 13.36
N THR A 18 -6.01 10.99 12.83
CA THR A 18 -6.78 11.76 11.86
C THR A 18 -8.25 11.36 11.95
N GLU A 19 -9.13 12.27 11.56
CA GLU A 19 -10.57 12.06 11.52
C GLU A 19 -11.04 11.88 10.07
N VAL A 20 -12.07 11.05 9.90
CA VAL A 20 -12.71 10.86 8.60
C VAL A 20 -13.53 12.10 8.28
N ASP A 21 -13.31 12.69 7.11
CA ASP A 21 -14.09 13.86 6.69
C ASP A 21 -15.53 13.49 6.27
N SER A 22 -16.36 14.50 5.98
CA SER A 22 -17.75 14.30 5.55
C SER A 22 -17.92 13.55 4.23
N ARG A 23 -16.83 13.30 3.50
CA ARG A 23 -16.81 12.52 2.25
C ARG A 23 -16.24 11.12 2.45
N GLY A 24 -16.00 10.70 3.70
CA GLY A 24 -15.45 9.38 4.00
C GLY A 24 -13.95 9.26 3.73
N ARG A 25 -13.21 10.37 3.59
CA ARG A 25 -11.78 10.36 3.30
C ARG A 25 -10.96 10.46 4.58
N VAL A 26 -9.81 9.78 4.59
CA VAL A 26 -8.82 9.80 5.66
C VAL A 26 -7.59 10.54 5.16
N SER A 27 -7.17 11.60 5.88
CA SER A 27 -5.92 12.28 5.54
C SER A 27 -4.74 11.52 6.11
N LEU A 28 -3.82 11.08 5.25
CA LEU A 28 -2.63 10.34 5.70
C LEU A 28 -1.56 11.27 6.32
N GLY A 29 -1.69 12.60 6.14
CA GLY A 29 -0.81 13.59 6.76
C GLY A 29 0.67 13.23 6.60
N ARG A 30 1.39 13.21 7.74
CA ARG A 30 2.83 12.89 7.79
C ARG A 30 3.17 11.40 7.63
N ALA A 31 2.20 10.51 7.43
CA ALA A 31 2.45 9.09 7.16
C ALA A 31 3.09 8.83 5.77
N GLY A 32 3.37 9.87 4.99
CA GLY A 32 4.26 9.80 3.82
C GLY A 32 3.57 9.45 2.51
N ALA A 33 2.28 9.74 2.36
CA ALA A 33 1.60 9.54 1.09
C ALA A 33 1.92 10.66 0.09
N GLU A 34 2.50 10.29 -1.05
CA GLU A 34 2.77 11.22 -2.14
C GLU A 34 1.49 11.61 -2.92
N PRO A 35 1.37 12.85 -3.40
CA PRO A 35 0.27 13.28 -4.27
C PRO A 35 0.11 12.35 -5.49
N GLY A 36 -1.12 11.88 -5.72
CA GLY A 36 -1.42 10.94 -6.82
C GLY A 36 -1.01 9.48 -6.55
N GLY A 37 -0.39 9.19 -5.40
CA GLY A 37 -0.12 7.83 -4.94
C GLY A 37 -1.42 7.03 -4.82
N ARG A 38 -1.41 5.80 -5.32
CA ARG A 38 -2.55 4.88 -5.20
C ARG A 38 -2.20 3.77 -4.23
N TYR A 39 -3.21 3.33 -3.50
CA TYR A 39 -3.08 2.30 -2.49
C TYR A 39 -4.18 1.27 -2.67
N ARG A 40 -3.82 -0.01 -2.54
CA ARG A 40 -4.80 -1.06 -2.24
C ARG A 40 -5.20 -0.89 -0.78
N VAL A 41 -6.51 -0.84 -0.54
CA VAL A 41 -7.08 -0.78 0.80
C VAL A 41 -7.58 -2.17 1.17
N ALA A 42 -7.05 -2.74 2.26
CA ALA A 42 -7.55 -3.97 2.85
C ALA A 42 -8.07 -3.68 4.27
N ARG A 43 -9.11 -4.40 4.69
CA ARG A 43 -9.69 -4.34 6.04
C ARG A 43 -9.73 -5.74 6.64
N ASN A 44 -9.31 -5.89 7.90
CA ASN A 44 -9.47 -7.14 8.63
C ASN A 44 -10.73 -7.14 9.53
N ILE A 45 -10.98 -8.26 10.23
CA ILE A 45 -12.15 -8.41 11.11
C ILE A 45 -12.16 -7.43 12.30
N ASP A 46 -11.00 -7.00 12.75
CA ASP A 46 -10.83 -6.05 13.86
C ASP A 46 -11.03 -4.60 13.39
N GLY A 47 -11.26 -4.39 12.09
CA GLY A 47 -11.45 -3.08 11.49
C GLY A 47 -10.16 -2.33 11.17
N VAL A 48 -9.00 -2.96 11.32
CA VAL A 48 -7.71 -2.39 10.92
C VAL A 48 -7.68 -2.24 9.40
N LEU A 49 -7.28 -1.05 8.96
CA LEU A 49 -7.06 -0.74 7.55
C LEU A 49 -5.57 -0.86 7.22
N LEU A 50 -5.24 -1.63 6.19
CA LEU A 50 -3.90 -1.70 5.61
C LEU A 50 -3.90 -1.02 4.25
N LEU A 51 -2.96 -0.10 4.05
CA LEU A 51 -2.74 0.60 2.79
C LEU A 51 -1.43 0.11 2.16
N THR A 52 -1.53 -0.54 1.01
CA THR A 52 -0.35 -1.00 0.26
C THR A 52 -0.19 -0.17 -1.00
N PRO A 53 0.95 0.52 -1.22
CA PRO A 53 1.19 1.27 -2.46
C PRO A 53 1.03 0.39 -3.70
N VAL A 54 0.41 0.93 -4.76
CA VAL A 54 0.26 0.25 -6.05
C VAL A 54 0.61 1.16 -7.21
N VAL A 55 1.31 0.60 -8.20
CA VAL A 55 1.66 1.27 -9.46
C VAL A 55 0.93 0.59 -10.62
N SER A 56 0.59 1.37 -11.65
CA SER A 56 0.02 0.82 -12.88
C SER A 56 1.16 0.47 -13.81
N ILE A 57 1.16 -0.76 -14.30
CA ILE A 57 2.08 -1.20 -15.34
C ILE A 57 1.28 -1.26 -16.65
N PRO A 58 1.68 -0.52 -17.70
CA PRO A 58 1.08 -0.67 -19.03
C PRO A 58 1.20 -2.11 -19.51
N GLU A 59 0.15 -2.66 -20.14
CA GLU A 59 0.10 -4.06 -20.55
C GLU A 59 1.31 -4.49 -21.40
N ARG A 60 1.74 -3.63 -22.34
CA ARG A 60 2.93 -3.87 -23.18
C ARG A 60 4.24 -4.04 -22.38
N GLU A 61 4.30 -3.51 -21.16
CA GLU A 61 5.47 -3.55 -20.27
C GLU A 61 5.38 -4.69 -19.25
N LEU A 62 4.21 -5.34 -19.12
CA LEU A 62 3.97 -6.38 -18.11
C LEU A 62 4.95 -7.55 -18.22
N ILE A 63 5.31 -7.94 -19.45
CA ILE A 63 6.26 -9.04 -19.70
C ILE A 63 7.62 -8.82 -19.04
N VAL A 64 8.08 -7.56 -18.93
CA VAL A 64 9.36 -7.22 -18.30
C VAL A 64 9.29 -7.41 -16.79
N TRP A 65 8.14 -7.10 -16.20
CA TRP A 65 7.88 -7.27 -14.76
C TRP A 65 7.64 -8.73 -14.38
N GLU A 66 6.96 -9.51 -15.22
CA GLU A 66 6.73 -10.94 -15.01
C GLU A 66 7.99 -11.79 -15.23
N LYS A 67 8.92 -11.32 -16.08
CA LYS A 67 10.16 -12.03 -16.42
C LYS A 67 11.39 -11.16 -16.07
N PRO A 68 11.85 -11.16 -14.81
CA PRO A 68 13.00 -10.35 -14.39
C PRO A 68 14.25 -10.53 -15.25
N ALA A 69 14.50 -11.74 -15.75
CA ALA A 69 15.62 -12.04 -16.65
C ALA A 69 15.55 -11.32 -18.02
N LEU A 70 14.35 -10.91 -18.45
CA LEU A 70 14.18 -10.09 -19.65
C LEU A 70 14.55 -8.63 -19.38
N ALA A 71 14.25 -8.10 -18.19
CA ALA A 71 14.67 -6.76 -17.77
C ALA A 71 16.19 -6.59 -17.79
N GLU A 72 16.95 -7.60 -17.38
CA GLU A 72 18.43 -7.56 -17.35
C GLU A 72 19.06 -7.47 -18.75
N ARG A 73 18.38 -7.90 -19.80
CA ARG A 73 18.90 -7.91 -21.18
C ARG A 73 18.62 -6.62 -21.96
N ILE A 74 17.70 -5.78 -21.46
CA ILE A 74 17.23 -4.56 -22.13
C ILE A 74 17.80 -3.30 -21.41
N ARG A 75 18.45 -3.47 -20.26
CA ARG A 75 19.09 -2.41 -19.50
C ARG A 75 20.53 -2.17 -19.99
#